data_AF-A0AAD8N9E9-F1
#
_entry.id   AF-A0AAD8N9E9-F1
#
_cell.length_a   1.000
_cell.length_b   1.000
_cell.length_c   1.000
_cell.angle_alpha   90.00
_cell.angle_beta   90.00
_cell.angle_gamma   90.00
#
_symmetry.space_group_name_H-M   'P 1'
#
loop_
_entity.id
_entity.type
_entity.pdbx_description
1 polymer ?
#
loop_
_entity_poly.entity_id
_entity_poly.type
_entity_poly.pdbx_seq_one_letter_code
_entity_poly.pdbx_strand_id
1 'polypeptide(L)'
;MTTDDFNHQAAFNFGDSNSDTGGLIAGVSERLDPPNGQTYFKNPSGRFCNGRLIIDFLMDAMDMSFLNAYMDTIGAPSFKKGCNFAVAGSTILPATASFVSPFSFAIQIAQFVRFKARVLEIQMRTKKLNKYLPSADSFPKGLYMFDIAQNDLAGSFYSNSSDQVLYSIPTILLEFETGFKKLYDEGARNFWIHNTCPLGCLPQNIAKFGTDSSKFDELGCVTTHNQASKLLVILGQ
;
A
#
# COMPACT_ATOMS: atom_id res chain seq x y z
N MET A 1 11.93 -19.34 -6.65
CA MET A 1 12.59 -18.12 -6.16
C MET A 1 14.00 -18.48 -5.78
N THR A 2 14.99 -17.90 -6.45
CA THR A 2 16.41 -18.07 -6.11
C THR A 2 16.85 -16.93 -5.21
N THR A 3 18.03 -17.06 -4.58
CA THR A 3 18.61 -16.02 -3.70
C THR A 3 18.88 -14.68 -4.42
N ASP A 4 18.92 -14.68 -5.76
CA ASP A 4 19.09 -13.46 -6.56
C ASP A 4 17.82 -12.60 -6.63
N ASP A 5 16.64 -13.19 -6.40
CA ASP A 5 15.33 -12.49 -6.47
C ASP A 5 15.14 -11.44 -5.35
N PHE A 6 15.99 -11.46 -4.31
CA PHE A 6 15.88 -10.59 -3.13
C PHE A 6 17.06 -9.61 -2.95
N ASN A 7 17.97 -9.52 -3.91
CA ASN A 7 19.14 -8.63 -3.81
C ASN A 7 18.82 -7.18 -4.22
N HIS A 8 17.88 -6.55 -3.50
CA HIS A 8 17.53 -5.15 -3.70
C HIS A 8 18.32 -4.23 -2.75
N GLN A 9 18.63 -3.01 -3.19
CA GLN A 9 19.36 -2.05 -2.35
C GLN A 9 18.43 -1.27 -1.41
N ALA A 10 17.18 -1.09 -1.82
CA ALA A 10 16.11 -0.40 -1.11
C ALA A 10 14.74 -0.88 -1.60
N ALA A 11 13.70 -0.63 -0.81
CA ALA A 11 12.31 -0.87 -1.19
C ALA A 11 11.44 0.39 -1.00
N PHE A 12 10.56 0.66 -1.95
CA PHE A 12 9.61 1.77 -1.93
C PHE A 12 8.20 1.20 -2.02
N ASN A 13 7.40 1.37 -0.97
CA ASN A 13 6.09 0.77 -0.88
C ASN A 13 4.97 1.80 -1.07
N PHE A 14 3.92 1.41 -1.80
CA PHE A 14 2.70 2.16 -2.04
C PHE A 14 1.52 1.25 -1.70
N GLY A 15 0.44 1.81 -1.17
CA GLY A 15 -0.66 0.95 -0.77
C GLY A 15 -1.67 1.55 0.20
N ASP A 16 -2.46 0.66 0.77
CA ASP A 16 -3.45 0.97 1.79
C ASP A 16 -3.10 0.38 3.17
N SER A 17 -4.11 0.08 3.99
CA SER A 17 -3.98 -0.47 5.34
C SER A 17 -3.21 -1.77 5.39
N ASN A 18 -3.22 -2.59 4.34
CA ASN A 18 -2.51 -3.87 4.31
C ASN A 18 -0.98 -3.70 4.34
N SER A 19 -0.49 -2.53 3.96
CA SER A 19 0.93 -2.20 3.94
C SER A 19 1.27 -0.88 4.64
N ASP A 20 0.33 -0.26 5.36
CA ASP A 20 0.56 0.99 6.10
C ASP A 20 1.38 0.75 7.39
N THR A 21 2.56 1.34 7.49
CA THR A 21 3.44 1.25 8.66
C THR A 21 3.30 2.42 9.64
N GLY A 22 2.21 3.19 9.58
CA GLY A 22 1.94 4.35 10.45
C GLY A 22 1.71 5.67 9.71
N GLY A 23 1.59 5.63 8.38
CA GLY A 23 1.25 6.75 7.52
C GLY A 23 -0.07 7.41 7.89
N LEU A 24 -1.15 6.65 8.11
CA LEU A 24 -2.43 7.27 8.51
C LEU A 24 -2.33 7.97 9.87
N ILE A 25 -1.69 7.32 10.86
CA ILE A 25 -1.46 7.91 12.18
C ILE A 25 -0.67 9.23 12.06
N ALA A 26 0.43 9.23 11.32
CA ALA A 26 1.24 10.43 11.12
C ALA A 26 0.53 11.52 10.31
N GLY A 27 -0.34 11.14 9.37
CA GLY A 27 -1.02 12.06 8.46
C GLY A 27 -2.26 12.74 9.05
N VAL A 28 -3.06 12.03 9.84
CA VAL A 28 -4.35 12.53 10.36
C VAL A 28 -4.52 12.35 11.87
N SER A 29 -3.47 11.99 12.60
CA SER A 29 -3.49 11.81 14.07
C SER A 29 -4.49 10.74 14.55
N GLU A 30 -4.75 9.72 13.73
CA GLU A 30 -5.54 8.57 14.15
C GLU A 30 -4.81 7.75 15.22
N ARG A 31 -5.57 7.02 16.04
CA ARG A 31 -5.01 6.18 17.10
C ARG A 31 -5.51 4.75 16.94
N LEU A 32 -4.57 3.82 16.83
CA LEU A 32 -4.86 2.40 16.88
C LEU A 32 -4.66 1.89 18.30
N ASP A 33 -5.77 1.53 18.94
CA ASP A 33 -5.78 0.92 20.27
C ASP A 33 -5.51 -0.60 20.21
N PRO A 34 -5.30 -1.27 21.36
CA PRO A 34 -5.26 -2.73 21.44
C PRO A 34 -6.38 -3.40 20.60
N PRO A 35 -6.06 -4.44 19.80
CA PRO A 35 -4.88 -5.29 19.89
C PRO A 35 -3.65 -4.83 19.07
N ASN A 36 -3.60 -3.57 18.61
CA ASN A 36 -2.52 -3.07 17.76
C ASN A 36 -1.11 -3.34 18.30
N GLY A 37 -0.27 -3.97 17.47
CA GLY A 37 1.14 -4.27 17.77
C GLY A 37 1.43 -5.25 18.93
N GLN A 38 0.42 -5.77 19.64
CA GLN A 38 0.57 -6.63 20.82
C GLN A 38 1.41 -7.90 20.60
N THR A 39 1.35 -8.53 19.42
CA THR A 39 2.02 -9.82 19.17
C THR A 39 3.51 -9.66 18.89
N TYR A 40 3.93 -8.57 18.24
CA TYR A 40 5.33 -8.35 17.84
C TYR A 40 5.97 -7.12 18.52
N PHE A 41 5.40 -5.94 18.32
CA PHE A 41 5.98 -4.66 18.77
C PHE A 41 5.80 -4.40 20.27
N LYS A 42 4.79 -5.03 20.90
CA LYS A 42 4.42 -4.91 22.32
C LYS A 42 3.90 -3.52 22.73
N ASN A 43 3.62 -2.66 21.77
CA ASN A 43 2.98 -1.35 21.88
C ASN A 43 2.22 -1.05 20.57
N PRO A 44 1.33 -0.04 20.55
CA PRO A 44 0.73 0.42 19.30
C PRO A 44 1.81 0.78 18.26
N SER A 45 1.79 0.08 17.13
CA SER A 45 2.80 0.16 16.07
C SER A 45 2.38 0.99 14.87
N GLY A 46 1.10 1.40 14.83
CA GLY A 46 0.52 2.12 13.70
C GLY A 46 0.21 1.29 12.46
N ARG A 47 0.49 -0.02 12.49
CA ARG A 47 0.11 -0.97 11.44
C ARG A 47 -1.32 -1.46 11.65
N PHE A 48 -2.10 -1.71 10.62
CA PHE A 48 -3.49 -2.22 10.77
C PHE A 48 -3.54 -3.73 11.08
N CYS A 49 -2.75 -4.16 12.07
CA CYS A 49 -2.58 -5.54 12.51
C CYS A 49 -2.23 -5.58 14.01
N ASN A 50 -2.35 -6.75 14.64
CA ASN A 50 -1.86 -6.95 16.00
C ASN A 50 -0.33 -7.12 16.08
N GLY A 51 0.38 -7.08 14.96
CA GLY A 51 1.82 -7.31 14.87
C GLY A 51 2.38 -6.81 13.54
N ARG A 52 3.11 -7.69 12.86
CA ARG A 52 3.75 -7.43 11.55
C ARG A 52 2.75 -7.51 10.39
N LEU A 53 2.99 -6.70 9.37
CA LEU A 53 2.33 -6.76 8.06
C LEU A 53 3.11 -7.68 7.11
N ILE A 54 2.49 -8.09 6.00
CA ILE A 54 3.16 -8.89 4.94
C ILE A 54 4.46 -8.22 4.50
N ILE A 55 4.44 -6.90 4.31
CA ILE A 55 5.63 -6.14 3.93
C ILE A 55 6.76 -6.24 4.95
N ASP A 56 6.48 -6.35 6.26
CA ASP A 56 7.52 -6.48 7.27
C ASP A 56 8.25 -7.83 7.12
N PHE A 57 7.49 -8.90 6.83
CA PHE A 57 8.07 -10.21 6.54
C PHE A 57 8.90 -10.21 5.24
N LEU A 58 8.48 -9.44 4.22
CA LEU A 58 9.26 -9.26 2.99
C LEU A 58 10.57 -8.50 3.27
N MET A 59 10.53 -7.45 4.10
CA MET A 59 11.75 -6.74 4.51
C MET A 59 12.70 -7.66 5.28
N ASP A 60 12.17 -8.47 6.22
CA ASP A 60 12.95 -9.48 6.95
C ASP A 60 13.61 -10.49 5.99
N ALA A 61 12.86 -10.99 5.00
CA ALA A 61 13.39 -11.93 4.00
C ALA A 61 14.48 -11.33 3.09
N MET A 62 14.53 -9.99 2.98
CA MET A 62 15.57 -9.25 2.26
C MET A 62 16.73 -8.76 3.15
N ASP A 63 16.78 -9.19 4.42
CA ASP A 63 17.73 -8.70 5.43
C ASP A 63 17.73 -7.16 5.55
N MET A 64 16.53 -6.56 5.48
CA MET A 64 16.32 -5.12 5.59
C MET A 64 15.55 -4.76 6.85
N SER A 65 15.84 -3.57 7.38
CA SER A 65 14.99 -2.94 8.40
C SER A 65 13.58 -2.69 7.86
N PHE A 66 12.58 -2.76 8.74
CA PHE A 66 11.21 -2.37 8.40
C PHE A 66 11.15 -0.96 7.83
N LEU A 67 10.25 -0.76 6.86
CA LEU A 67 10.06 0.54 6.25
C LEU A 67 9.39 1.50 7.23
N ASN A 68 9.88 2.73 7.23
CA ASN A 68 9.26 3.84 7.94
C ASN A 68 8.27 4.56 7.02
N ALA A 69 7.17 5.05 7.60
CA ALA A 69 6.19 5.84 6.88
C ALA A 69 6.80 7.19 6.46
N TYR A 70 6.52 7.63 5.23
CA TYR A 70 7.02 8.90 4.68
C TYR A 70 6.66 10.11 5.55
N MET A 71 5.47 10.09 6.15
CA MET A 71 4.94 11.19 6.95
C MET A 71 5.41 11.16 8.41
N ASP A 72 6.03 10.07 8.87
CA ASP A 72 6.56 10.01 10.23
C ASP A 72 7.96 10.65 10.28
N THR A 73 8.07 11.78 10.97
CA THR A 73 9.23 12.68 10.88
C THR A 73 10.10 12.73 12.14
N ILE A 74 9.62 12.19 13.27
CA ILE A 74 10.27 12.31 14.58
C ILE A 74 10.75 10.92 15.05
N GLY A 75 11.91 10.85 15.72
CA GLY A 75 12.36 9.61 16.35
C GLY A 75 13.41 8.79 15.58
N ALA A 76 14.11 9.42 14.63
CA ALA A 76 15.15 8.80 13.80
C ALA A 76 14.69 7.65 12.86
N PRO A 77 13.60 7.80 12.09
CA PRO A 77 13.35 6.89 10.99
C PRO A 77 14.52 6.97 10.00
N SER A 78 15.23 5.86 9.84
CA SER A 78 16.20 5.72 8.77
C SER A 78 15.45 5.33 7.50
N PHE A 79 15.55 6.16 6.47
CA PHE A 79 15.07 5.84 5.14
C PHE A 79 16.17 5.18 4.30
N LYS A 80 17.27 4.72 4.92
CA LYS A 80 18.45 4.21 4.19
C LYS A 80 18.11 3.08 3.22
N LYS A 81 17.17 2.23 3.62
CA LYS A 81 16.68 1.07 2.85
C LYS A 81 15.35 1.33 2.16
N GLY A 82 14.95 2.60 2.04
CA GLY A 82 13.75 3.03 1.35
C GLY A 82 12.68 3.58 2.29
N CYS A 83 11.46 3.67 1.80
CA CYS A 83 10.39 4.47 2.40
C CYS A 83 9.02 3.86 2.07
N ASN A 84 8.07 3.97 3.01
CA ASN A 84 6.70 3.54 2.80
C ASN A 84 5.77 4.75 2.62
N PHE A 85 5.07 4.79 1.49
CA PHE A 85 4.09 5.82 1.14
C PHE A 85 2.65 5.33 1.29
N ALA A 86 2.44 4.06 1.67
CA ALA A 86 1.11 3.51 1.92
C ALA A 86 0.42 4.24 3.07
N VAL A 87 -0.89 4.44 2.92
CA VAL A 87 -1.75 5.05 3.92
C VAL A 87 -3.06 4.30 3.98
N ALA A 88 -3.49 3.92 5.18
CA ALA A 88 -4.73 3.20 5.35
C ALA A 88 -5.94 3.93 4.77
N GLY A 89 -6.86 3.14 4.21
CA GLY A 89 -8.03 3.61 3.49
C GLY A 89 -7.75 4.24 2.12
N SER A 90 -6.50 4.28 1.65
CA SER A 90 -6.17 4.83 0.33
C SER A 90 -6.83 4.09 -0.81
N THR A 91 -7.23 4.86 -1.82
CA THR A 91 -7.78 4.40 -3.10
C THR A 91 -6.81 4.67 -4.24
N ILE A 92 -6.95 3.94 -5.35
CA ILE A 92 -6.29 4.32 -6.60
C ILE A 92 -6.92 5.61 -7.12
N LEU A 93 -8.26 5.65 -7.19
CA LEU A 93 -9.00 6.81 -7.65
C LEU A 93 -8.73 8.03 -6.75
N PRO A 94 -8.82 9.26 -7.28
CA PRO A 94 -8.72 10.47 -6.48
C PRO A 94 -9.68 10.48 -5.30
N ALA A 95 -9.18 10.89 -4.13
CA ALA A 95 -9.99 10.94 -2.94
C ALA A 95 -11.10 11.99 -3.07
N THR A 96 -12.32 11.61 -2.66
CA THR A 96 -13.47 12.51 -2.58
C THR A 96 -13.93 12.63 -1.13
N ALA A 97 -14.83 13.56 -0.83
CA ALA A 97 -15.35 13.75 0.53
C ALA A 97 -16.08 12.53 1.12
N SER A 98 -16.45 11.55 0.28
CA SER A 98 -17.06 10.29 0.75
C SER A 98 -16.05 9.20 1.09
N PHE A 99 -14.76 9.38 0.80
CA PHE A 99 -13.72 8.40 1.13
C PHE A 99 -13.17 8.63 2.54
N VAL A 100 -12.85 7.53 3.20
CA VAL A 100 -12.35 7.52 4.59
C VAL A 100 -10.92 8.06 4.72
N SER A 101 -10.18 8.08 3.62
CA SER A 101 -8.80 8.57 3.57
C SER A 101 -8.66 9.68 2.53
N PRO A 102 -8.01 10.81 2.85
CA PRO A 102 -7.74 11.86 1.87
C PRO A 102 -6.57 11.50 0.95
N PHE A 103 -5.86 10.39 1.20
CA PHE A 103 -4.69 9.97 0.45
C PHE A 103 -5.10 9.02 -0.68
N SER A 104 -4.78 9.39 -1.93
CA SER A 104 -4.92 8.51 -3.09
C SER A 104 -3.56 8.04 -3.59
N PHE A 105 -3.55 7.06 -4.49
CA PHE A 105 -2.32 6.59 -5.15
C PHE A 105 -1.53 7.73 -5.81
N ALA A 106 -2.21 8.67 -6.45
CA ALA A 106 -1.58 9.85 -7.04
C ALA A 106 -0.84 10.71 -5.99
N ILE A 107 -1.39 10.84 -4.78
CA ILE A 107 -0.72 11.54 -3.67
C ILE A 107 0.51 10.77 -3.21
N GLN A 108 0.43 9.46 -3.06
CA GLN A 108 1.56 8.63 -2.67
C GLN A 108 2.72 8.71 -3.69
N ILE A 109 2.40 8.74 -4.99
CA ILE A 109 3.40 8.98 -6.05
C ILE A 109 4.02 10.37 -5.92
N ALA A 110 3.21 11.41 -5.69
CA ALA A 110 3.73 12.76 -5.50
C ALA A 110 4.67 12.87 -4.29
N GLN A 111 4.35 12.15 -3.20
CA GLN A 111 5.22 12.02 -2.03
C GLN A 111 6.55 11.33 -2.39
N PHE A 112 6.52 10.25 -3.18
CA PHE A 112 7.73 9.58 -3.67
C PHE A 112 8.60 10.51 -4.54
N VAL A 113 8.02 11.20 -5.52
CA VAL A 113 8.74 12.14 -6.39
C VAL A 113 9.43 13.20 -5.55
N ARG A 114 8.71 13.79 -4.59
CA ARG A 114 9.26 14.77 -3.65
C ARG A 114 10.38 14.17 -2.80
N PHE A 115 10.18 12.97 -2.26
CA PHE A 115 11.18 12.26 -1.46
C PHE A 115 12.47 12.04 -2.24
N LYS A 116 12.39 11.46 -3.44
CA LYS A 116 13.53 11.21 -4.31
C LYS A 116 14.28 12.49 -4.65
N ALA A 117 13.56 13.52 -5.11
CA ALA A 117 14.16 14.81 -5.45
C ALA A 117 14.93 15.41 -4.25
N ARG A 118 14.32 15.36 -3.06
CA ARG A 118 14.93 15.90 -1.84
C ARG A 118 16.16 15.10 -1.39
N VAL A 119 16.11 13.77 -1.49
CA VAL A 119 17.27 12.91 -1.19
C VAL A 119 18.46 13.27 -2.09
N LEU A 120 18.23 13.34 -3.41
CA LEU A 120 19.28 13.66 -4.38
C LEU A 120 19.88 15.05 -4.14
N GLU A 121 19.03 16.05 -3.88
CA GLU A 121 19.47 17.41 -3.57
C GLU A 121 20.36 17.45 -2.30
N ILE A 122 19.94 16.78 -1.23
CA ILE A 122 20.71 16.70 0.01
C ILE A 122 22.08 16.04 -0.24
N GLN A 123 22.12 14.97 -1.04
CA GLN A 123 23.35 14.22 -1.33
C GLN A 123 24.37 15.00 -2.16
N MET A 124 23.92 15.99 -2.94
CA MET A 124 24.79 16.95 -3.62
C MET A 124 25.42 17.94 -2.64
N ARG A 125 24.69 18.33 -1.58
CA ARG A 125 25.14 19.32 -0.61
C ARG A 125 25.99 18.73 0.52
N THR A 126 25.68 17.52 0.98
CA THR A 126 26.37 16.91 2.12
C THR A 126 26.32 15.39 2.11
N LYS A 127 27.37 14.77 2.66
CA LYS A 127 27.43 13.32 2.90
C LYS A 127 27.04 12.92 4.34
N LYS A 128 26.82 13.89 5.24
CA LYS A 128 26.50 13.65 6.65
C LYS A 128 25.23 12.81 6.86
N LEU A 129 24.28 12.90 5.93
CA LEU A 129 22.99 12.20 5.99
C LEU A 129 22.98 10.86 5.21
N ASN A 130 24.10 10.44 4.61
CA ASN A 130 24.17 9.20 3.83
C ASN A 130 23.82 7.94 4.63
N LYS A 131 23.98 7.96 5.96
CA LYS A 131 23.60 6.85 6.84
C LYS A 131 22.08 6.71 7.03
N TYR A 132 21.31 7.74 6.71
CA TYR A 132 19.86 7.78 6.91
C TYR A 132 19.07 7.82 5.60
N LEU A 133 19.72 8.08 4.46
CA LEU A 133 19.06 8.28 3.17
C LEU A 133 19.52 7.22 2.14
N PRO A 134 18.62 6.78 1.23
CA PRO A 134 18.99 5.90 0.12
C PRO A 134 20.08 6.53 -0.75
N SER A 135 20.96 5.72 -1.36
CA SER A 135 21.87 6.24 -2.40
C SER A 135 21.11 6.58 -3.68
N ALA A 136 21.68 7.40 -4.56
CA ALA A 136 21.12 7.64 -5.89
C ALA A 136 20.86 6.34 -6.67
N ASP A 137 21.76 5.36 -6.57
CA ASP A 137 21.62 4.03 -7.18
C ASP A 137 20.47 3.19 -6.63
N SER A 138 19.97 3.52 -5.42
CA SER A 138 18.86 2.81 -4.80
C SER A 138 17.54 3.01 -5.54
N PHE A 139 17.37 4.11 -6.29
CA PHE A 139 16.13 4.38 -7.03
C PHE A 139 15.97 3.46 -8.25
N PRO A 140 16.93 3.37 -9.20
CA PRO A 140 16.79 2.47 -10.35
C PRO A 140 16.90 0.98 -10.00
N LYS A 141 17.53 0.64 -8.86
CA LYS A 141 17.73 -0.76 -8.40
C LYS A 141 16.75 -1.18 -7.30
N GLY A 142 15.91 -0.26 -6.84
CA GLY A 142 14.97 -0.50 -5.75
C GLY A 142 13.81 -1.39 -6.19
N LEU A 143 13.20 -2.06 -5.21
CA LEU A 143 11.94 -2.77 -5.36
C LEU A 143 10.77 -1.84 -5.08
N TYR A 144 9.82 -1.75 -6.01
CA TYR A 144 8.62 -0.94 -5.89
C TYR A 144 7.43 -1.85 -5.61
N MET A 145 6.84 -1.73 -4.43
CA MET A 145 5.82 -2.65 -3.92
C MET A 145 4.45 -1.98 -3.88
N PHE A 146 3.40 -2.72 -4.22
CA PHE A 146 2.03 -2.21 -4.28
C PHE A 146 1.06 -3.19 -3.61
N ASP A 147 0.24 -2.68 -2.69
CA ASP A 147 -0.94 -3.37 -2.14
C ASP A 147 -2.05 -2.31 -1.97
N ILE A 148 -2.85 -2.13 -3.02
CA ILE A 148 -3.84 -1.06 -3.15
C ILE A 148 -5.05 -1.57 -3.94
N ALA A 149 -6.07 -0.72 -4.13
CA ALA A 149 -7.30 -0.95 -4.89
C ALA A 149 -8.46 -1.57 -4.11
N GLN A 150 -8.19 -2.23 -2.98
CA GLN A 150 -9.23 -2.89 -2.22
C GLN A 150 -10.29 -1.90 -1.70
N ASN A 151 -9.87 -0.69 -1.30
CA ASN A 151 -10.79 0.36 -0.84
C ASN A 151 -11.66 0.93 -1.97
N ASP A 152 -11.17 1.00 -3.22
CA ASP A 152 -11.95 1.44 -4.37
C ASP A 152 -13.18 0.53 -4.58
N LEU A 153 -12.98 -0.79 -4.43
CA LEU A 153 -14.08 -1.76 -4.49
C LEU A 153 -14.94 -1.72 -3.23
N ALA A 154 -14.32 -1.87 -2.06
CA ALA A 154 -15.01 -2.03 -0.78
C ALA A 154 -15.94 -0.85 -0.52
N GLY A 155 -15.45 0.39 -0.65
CA GLY A 155 -16.25 1.59 -0.46
C GLY A 155 -17.39 1.71 -1.47
N SER A 156 -17.14 1.33 -2.72
CA SER A 156 -18.15 1.42 -3.79
C SER A 156 -19.34 0.49 -3.55
N PHE A 157 -19.13 -0.73 -3.03
CA PHE A 157 -20.22 -1.66 -2.70
C PHE A 157 -21.19 -1.15 -1.62
N TYR A 158 -20.80 -0.18 -0.78
CA TYR A 158 -21.71 0.42 0.20
C TYR A 158 -22.72 1.38 -0.40
N SER A 159 -22.43 1.94 -1.59
CA SER A 159 -23.24 3.03 -2.18
C SER A 159 -23.75 2.72 -3.59
N ASN A 160 -23.23 1.69 -4.24
CA ASN A 160 -23.51 1.35 -5.64
C ASN A 160 -23.98 -0.10 -5.81
N SER A 161 -24.68 -0.38 -6.91
CA SER A 161 -25.02 -1.76 -7.31
C SER A 161 -23.76 -2.53 -7.73
N SER A 162 -23.83 -3.86 -7.70
CA SER A 162 -22.69 -4.68 -8.15
C SER A 162 -22.28 -4.38 -9.59
N ASP A 163 -23.23 -4.15 -10.50
CA ASP A 163 -22.93 -3.81 -11.89
C ASP A 163 -22.19 -2.47 -12.02
N GLN A 164 -22.57 -1.47 -11.22
CA GLN A 164 -21.87 -0.18 -11.18
C GLN A 164 -20.44 -0.32 -10.66
N VAL A 165 -20.22 -1.17 -9.64
CA VAL A 165 -18.87 -1.45 -9.14
C VAL A 165 -18.03 -2.12 -10.23
N LEU A 166 -18.56 -3.16 -10.89
CA LEU A 166 -17.86 -3.86 -11.97
C LEU A 166 -17.54 -2.93 -13.15
N TYR A 167 -18.46 -2.03 -13.50
CA TYR A 167 -18.26 -1.03 -14.56
C TYR A 167 -17.16 -0.01 -14.24
N SER A 168 -16.86 0.23 -12.95
CA SER A 168 -15.81 1.17 -12.53
C SER A 168 -14.39 0.61 -12.64
N ILE A 169 -14.23 -0.72 -12.73
CA ILE A 169 -12.92 -1.41 -12.72
C ILE A 169 -11.96 -0.90 -13.81
N PRO A 170 -12.37 -0.74 -15.08
CA PRO A 170 -11.49 -0.21 -16.11
C PRO A 170 -10.95 1.20 -15.79
N THR A 171 -11.75 2.05 -15.15
CA THR A 171 -11.30 3.39 -14.72
C THR A 171 -10.28 3.30 -13.59
N ILE A 172 -10.48 2.39 -12.63
CA ILE A 172 -9.52 2.14 -11.54
C ILE A 172 -8.18 1.67 -12.13
N LEU A 173 -8.22 0.71 -13.07
CA LEU A 173 -7.00 0.19 -13.72
C LEU A 173 -6.27 1.26 -14.53
N LEU A 174 -6.99 2.11 -15.28
CA LEU A 174 -6.40 3.19 -16.05
C LEU A 174 -5.68 4.23 -15.17
N GLU A 175 -6.28 4.58 -14.02
CA GLU A 175 -5.65 5.49 -13.06
C GLU A 175 -4.41 4.85 -12.42
N PHE A 176 -4.46 3.55 -12.11
CA PHE A 176 -3.28 2.81 -11.66
C PHE A 176 -2.17 2.82 -12.72
N GLU A 177 -2.48 2.49 -13.98
CA GLU A 177 -1.51 2.49 -15.08
C GLU A 177 -0.87 3.87 -15.25
N THR A 178 -1.67 4.93 -15.14
CA THR A 178 -1.19 6.32 -15.20
C THR A 178 -0.19 6.61 -14.08
N GLY A 179 -0.49 6.19 -12.85
CA GLY A 179 0.41 6.33 -11.72
C GLY A 179 1.67 5.48 -11.83
N PHE A 180 1.51 4.23 -12.27
CA PHE A 180 2.60 3.29 -12.51
C PHE A 180 3.58 3.83 -13.55
N LYS A 181 3.07 4.38 -14.66
CA LYS A 181 3.88 5.02 -15.70
C LYS A 181 4.69 6.19 -15.15
N LYS A 182 4.12 7.02 -14.27
CA LYS A 182 4.87 8.10 -13.61
C LYS A 182 6.04 7.56 -12.78
N LEU A 183 5.86 6.46 -12.04
CA LEU A 183 6.97 5.83 -11.30
C LEU A 183 8.03 5.27 -12.25
N TYR A 184 7.63 4.70 -13.37
CA TYR A 184 8.55 4.23 -14.41
C TYR A 184 9.34 5.38 -15.05
N ASP A 185 8.69 6.50 -15.35
CA ASP A 185 9.34 7.73 -15.85
C ASP A 185 10.32 8.29 -14.81
N GLU A 186 10.02 8.08 -13.52
CA GLU A 186 10.91 8.37 -12.39
C GLU A 186 11.99 7.30 -12.14
N GLY A 187 12.20 6.37 -13.07
CA GLY A 187 13.31 5.42 -13.03
C GLY A 187 13.04 4.14 -12.24
N ALA A 188 11.81 3.89 -11.77
CA ALA A 188 11.45 2.62 -11.15
C ALA A 188 11.52 1.48 -12.19
N ARG A 189 12.12 0.33 -11.82
CA ARG A 189 12.33 -0.79 -12.76
C ARG A 189 11.95 -2.16 -12.23
N ASN A 190 11.96 -2.36 -10.91
CA ASN A 190 11.62 -3.65 -10.30
C ASN A 190 10.33 -3.48 -9.52
N PHE A 191 9.30 -4.25 -9.87
CA PHE A 191 7.96 -4.07 -9.34
C PHE A 191 7.45 -5.38 -8.73
N TRP A 192 6.85 -5.27 -7.55
CA TRP A 192 6.09 -6.34 -6.92
C TRP A 192 4.68 -5.83 -6.66
N ILE A 193 3.70 -6.41 -7.33
CA ILE A 193 2.30 -5.95 -7.27
C ILE A 193 1.49 -7.06 -6.61
N HIS A 194 0.95 -6.76 -5.43
CA HIS A 194 0.02 -7.61 -4.72
C HIS A 194 -1.39 -7.36 -5.26
N ASN A 195 -1.98 -8.36 -5.92
CA ASN A 195 -3.35 -8.25 -6.42
C ASN A 195 -4.37 -8.21 -5.27
N THR A 196 -5.57 -7.71 -5.58
CA THR A 196 -6.66 -7.60 -4.61
C THR A 196 -7.05 -8.98 -4.07
N CYS A 197 -7.01 -9.12 -2.74
CA CYS A 197 -7.45 -10.34 -2.05
C CYS A 197 -8.96 -10.63 -2.27
N PRO A 198 -9.43 -11.86 -1.95
CA PRO A 198 -10.85 -12.21 -1.98
C PRO A 198 -11.70 -11.32 -1.05
N LEU A 199 -12.20 -10.21 -1.58
CA LEU A 199 -12.86 -9.15 -0.82
C LEU A 199 -14.15 -9.65 -0.16
N GLY A 200 -14.85 -10.59 -0.80
CA GLY A 200 -16.07 -11.18 -0.28
C GLY A 200 -15.87 -12.03 0.97
N CYS A 201 -14.63 -12.43 1.29
CA CYS A 201 -14.30 -13.21 2.46
C CYS A 201 -14.02 -12.36 3.70
N LEU A 202 -13.98 -11.03 3.58
CA LEU A 202 -13.79 -10.18 4.74
C LEU A 202 -15.01 -10.28 5.68
N PRO A 203 -14.81 -10.47 6.99
CA PRO A 203 -15.93 -10.57 7.94
C PRO A 203 -16.91 -9.41 7.85
N GLN A 204 -16.42 -8.19 7.62
CA GLN A 204 -17.28 -7.01 7.45
C GLN A 204 -18.21 -7.12 6.23
N ASN A 205 -17.73 -7.69 5.13
CA ASN A 205 -18.50 -7.81 3.89
C ASN A 205 -19.50 -8.97 4.01
N ILE A 206 -19.12 -10.07 4.64
CA ILE A 206 -20.03 -11.17 4.96
C ILE A 206 -21.17 -10.66 5.86
N ALA A 207 -20.84 -9.93 6.93
CA ALA A 207 -21.85 -9.40 7.86
C ALA A 207 -22.81 -8.41 7.19
N LYS A 208 -22.30 -7.57 6.27
CA LYS A 208 -23.10 -6.51 5.62
C LYS A 208 -23.90 -7.00 4.42
N PHE A 209 -23.30 -7.83 3.56
CA PHE A 209 -23.83 -8.20 2.24
C PHE A 209 -24.24 -9.67 2.14
N GLY A 210 -23.85 -10.51 3.10
CA GLY A 210 -24.13 -11.93 3.17
C GLY A 210 -25.45 -12.29 3.87
N THR A 211 -26.48 -11.43 3.81
CA THR A 211 -27.78 -11.70 4.45
C THR A 211 -28.62 -12.74 3.72
N ASP A 212 -28.19 -13.18 2.54
CA ASP A 212 -28.84 -14.18 1.69
C ASP A 212 -27.80 -15.23 1.31
N SER A 213 -28.04 -16.48 1.70
CA SER A 213 -27.10 -17.59 1.47
C SER A 213 -26.86 -17.88 -0.01
N SER A 214 -27.77 -17.48 -0.90
CA SER A 214 -27.57 -17.63 -2.35
C SER A 214 -26.45 -16.73 -2.91
N LYS A 215 -25.99 -15.74 -2.13
CA LYS A 215 -24.91 -14.82 -2.50
C LYS A 215 -23.53 -15.33 -2.10
N PHE A 216 -23.44 -16.48 -1.44
CA PHE A 216 -22.17 -17.07 -1.05
C PHE A 216 -21.63 -18.01 -2.13
N ASP A 217 -20.31 -18.02 -2.27
CA ASP A 217 -19.58 -19.07 -2.94
C ASP A 217 -19.44 -20.30 -2.02
N GLU A 218 -18.81 -21.36 -2.53
CA GLU A 218 -18.62 -22.62 -1.80
C GLU A 218 -17.77 -22.47 -0.52
N LEU A 219 -17.06 -21.35 -0.36
CA LEU A 219 -16.24 -21.03 0.81
C LEU A 219 -16.96 -20.10 1.80
N GLY A 220 -18.23 -19.75 1.55
CA GLY A 220 -19.00 -18.85 2.41
C GLY A 220 -18.69 -17.37 2.20
N CYS A 221 -18.04 -16.99 1.10
CA CYS A 221 -17.68 -15.62 0.81
C CYS A 221 -18.67 -14.97 -0.17
N VAL A 222 -18.86 -13.64 -0.08
CA VAL A 222 -19.79 -12.92 -0.96
C VAL A 222 -19.28 -12.94 -2.41
N THR A 223 -19.99 -13.65 -3.29
CA THR A 223 -19.56 -13.96 -4.66
C THR A 223 -19.27 -12.73 -5.50
N THR A 224 -20.14 -11.72 -5.47
CA THR A 224 -19.98 -10.49 -6.29
C THR A 224 -18.76 -9.67 -5.91
N HIS A 225 -18.38 -9.67 -4.64
CA HIS A 225 -17.17 -8.98 -4.17
C HIS A 225 -15.92 -9.73 -4.61
N ASN A 226 -15.93 -11.07 -4.52
CA ASN A 226 -14.83 -11.91 -5.03
C ASN A 226 -14.70 -11.80 -6.55
N GLN A 227 -15.81 -11.67 -7.28
CA GLN A 227 -15.80 -11.42 -8.72
C GLN A 227 -15.13 -10.07 -9.05
N ALA A 228 -15.47 -9.00 -8.33
CA ALA A 228 -14.83 -7.71 -8.51
C ALA A 228 -13.33 -7.76 -8.22
N SER A 229 -12.89 -8.41 -7.13
CA SER A 229 -11.46 -8.62 -6.84
C SER A 229 -10.73 -9.37 -7.96
N LYS A 230 -11.35 -10.40 -8.54
CA LYS A 230 -10.77 -11.19 -9.64
C LYS A 230 -10.64 -10.39 -10.95
N LEU A 231 -11.53 -9.44 -11.18
CA LEU A 231 -11.48 -8.55 -12.35
C LEU A 231 -10.47 -7.42 -12.15
N LEU A 232 -10.28 -6.97 -10.91
CA LEU A 232 -9.29 -5.96 -10.53
C LEU A 232 -7.91 -6.59 -10.28
N VAL A 233 -7.39 -7.25 -11.30
CA VAL A 233 -6.03 -7.79 -11.34
C VAL A 233 -5.14 -6.77 -12.03
N ILE A 234 -4.14 -6.27 -11.29
CA ILE A 234 -3.30 -5.17 -11.73
C ILE A 234 -2.21 -5.65 -12.71
N LEU A 235 -1.83 -6.94 -12.66
CA LEU A 235 -0.94 -7.57 -13.63
C LEU A 235 -1.64 -8.76 -14.29
N GLY A 236 -1.97 -8.65 -15.58
CA GLY A 236 -2.53 -9.77 -16.35
C GLY A 236 -3.48 -9.42 -17.50
N GLN A 237 -3.57 -8.16 -17.92
CA GLN A 237 -4.26 -7.76 -19.16
C GLN A 237 -3.29 -7.04 -20.10
#